data_AF-A0A9E6EZJ2-F1
#
_entry.id   AF-A0A9E6EZJ2-F1
#
_cell.length_a   1.000
_cell.length_b   1.000
_cell.length_c   1.000
_cell.angle_alpha   90.00
_cell.angle_beta   90.00
_cell.angle_gamma   90.00
#
_symmetry.space_group_name_H-M   'P 1'
#
loop_
_entity.id
_entity.type
_entity.pdbx_description
1 polymer ?
#
loop_
_entity_poly.entity_id
_entity_poly.type
_entity_poly.pdbx_seq_one_letter_code
_entity_poly.pdbx_strand_id
1 'polypeptide(L)'
;LYVPMHKSNSDSIWVSWALAFNDLSMPRFAAGINLITDYTKNFIFKRLGSYTVDREEKRNFLYMEVLKQYSSFLLENGINSLIFAEGTRSRNGAIGNLHTGLLDTALNVPILKKYNIVIVPMALSYESVPEDNYFCKYNTKVWAMDYISKIKKVYINFCDPINIDNSLYSEDSIKSLSDNIVNSWKQNVKILPNHIFCKVIKDNSYKIEKTKLVELTQQTLDKIKGDILTTDVERIIKEGKKFLIWKKAITEDEQYIHVVSDKIIDYYGNMIP
;
A
#
# COMPACT_ATOMS: atom_id res chain seq x y z
N LEU A 1 -15.05 -2.82 8.21
CA LEU A 1 -14.46 -3.00 6.88
C LEU A 1 -13.06 -2.41 6.87
N TYR A 2 -12.03 -3.21 6.64
CA TYR A 2 -10.66 -2.72 6.53
C TYR A 2 -10.35 -2.33 5.09
N VAL A 3 -9.79 -1.12 4.91
CA VAL A 3 -9.45 -0.57 3.59
C VAL A 3 -7.97 -0.20 3.59
N PRO A 4 -7.07 -1.19 3.40
CA PRO A 4 -5.64 -0.95 3.30
C PRO A 4 -5.22 -0.41 1.93
N MET A 5 -4.12 0.34 1.93
CA MET A 5 -3.34 0.60 0.71
C MET A 5 -2.82 -0.71 0.09
N HIS A 6 -2.63 -0.73 -1.22
CA HIS A 6 -2.14 -1.90 -1.94
C HIS A 6 -0.76 -1.65 -2.57
N LYS A 7 0.30 -2.14 -1.93
CA LYS A 7 1.70 -2.00 -2.39
C LYS A 7 2.30 -3.32 -2.85
N SER A 8 1.94 -4.45 -2.22
CA SER A 8 2.56 -5.76 -2.45
C SER A 8 1.52 -6.88 -2.48
N ASN A 9 1.85 -8.03 -3.09
CA ASN A 9 1.04 -9.24 -2.92
C ASN A 9 1.04 -9.75 -1.47
N SER A 10 2.02 -9.33 -0.67
CA SER A 10 2.13 -9.70 0.74
C SER A 10 1.26 -8.85 1.68
N ASP A 11 0.61 -7.78 1.19
CA ASP A 11 -0.17 -6.86 2.03
C ASP A 11 -1.23 -7.58 2.86
N SER A 12 -1.98 -8.53 2.26
CA SER A 12 -3.02 -9.27 2.97
C SER A 12 -2.45 -10.13 4.08
N ILE A 13 -1.21 -10.62 3.94
CA ILE A 13 -0.52 -11.39 4.98
C ILE A 13 -0.18 -10.46 6.14
N TRP A 14 0.42 -9.29 5.86
CA TRP A 14 0.81 -8.35 6.91
C TRP A 14 -0.38 -7.74 7.63
N VAL A 15 -1.43 -7.37 6.91
CA VAL A 15 -2.66 -6.86 7.53
C VAL A 15 -3.30 -7.93 8.40
N SER A 16 -3.44 -9.16 7.89
CA SER A 16 -3.99 -10.26 8.68
C SER A 16 -3.15 -10.55 9.92
N TRP A 17 -1.82 -10.55 9.79
CA TRP A 17 -0.90 -10.73 10.91
C TRP A 17 -1.02 -9.60 11.93
N ALA A 18 -1.08 -8.33 11.50
CA ALA A 18 -1.23 -7.19 12.40
C ALA A 18 -2.57 -7.21 13.14
N LEU A 19 -3.65 -7.62 12.48
CA LEU A 19 -4.95 -7.79 13.13
C LEU A 19 -4.90 -8.90 14.19
N ALA A 20 -4.36 -10.07 13.83
CA ALA A 20 -4.21 -11.18 14.78
C ALA A 20 -3.29 -10.84 15.95
N PHE A 21 -2.21 -10.09 15.72
CA PHE A 21 -1.29 -9.65 16.76
C PHE A 21 -1.93 -8.67 17.76
N ASN A 22 -2.99 -7.96 17.36
CA ASN A 22 -3.75 -7.05 18.21
C ASN A 22 -5.08 -7.66 18.69
N ASP A 23 -5.22 -9.00 18.67
CA ASP A 23 -6.43 -9.72 19.07
C ASP A 23 -7.71 -9.32 18.29
N LEU A 24 -7.55 -8.77 17.08
CA LEU A 24 -8.65 -8.42 16.19
C LEU A 24 -9.04 -9.59 15.29
N SER A 25 -10.33 -9.72 14.99
CA SER A 25 -10.83 -10.83 14.17
C SER A 25 -10.33 -10.73 12.73
N MET A 26 -9.81 -11.87 12.23
CA MET A 26 -9.29 -12.00 10.87
C MET A 26 -10.33 -11.63 9.81
N PRO A 27 -9.97 -10.83 8.80
CA PRO A 27 -10.90 -10.43 7.77
C PRO A 27 -10.97 -11.46 6.65
N ARG A 28 -12.12 -11.54 5.99
CA ARG A 28 -12.27 -12.18 4.68
C ARG A 28 -11.83 -11.22 3.58
N PHE A 29 -11.12 -11.72 2.58
CA PHE A 29 -10.63 -10.86 1.49
C PHE A 29 -10.58 -11.55 0.13
N ALA A 30 -10.71 -10.78 -0.93
CA ALA A 30 -10.58 -11.27 -2.30
C ALA A 30 -9.11 -11.51 -2.68
N ALA A 31 -8.79 -12.71 -3.14
CA ALA A 31 -7.49 -13.05 -3.73
C ALA A 31 -7.65 -13.43 -5.20
N GLY A 32 -6.81 -12.86 -6.07
CA GLY A 32 -6.85 -13.14 -7.50
C GLY A 32 -6.54 -14.60 -7.82
N ILE A 33 -7.19 -15.18 -8.83
CA ILE A 33 -6.98 -16.57 -9.25
C ILE A 33 -5.51 -16.90 -9.52
N ASN A 34 -4.75 -15.95 -10.08
CA ASN A 34 -3.30 -16.07 -10.34
C ASN A 34 -2.43 -16.26 -9.09
N LEU A 35 -2.94 -15.90 -7.91
CA LEU A 35 -2.25 -16.15 -6.63
C LEU A 35 -2.59 -17.52 -6.06
N ILE A 36 -3.74 -18.06 -6.44
CA ILE A 36 -4.31 -19.31 -5.91
C ILE A 36 -3.90 -20.53 -6.76
N THR A 37 -3.43 -20.32 -7.99
CA THR A 37 -2.87 -21.38 -8.85
C THR A 37 -1.57 -21.98 -8.27
N ASP A 38 -0.83 -21.23 -7.48
CA ASP A 38 0.34 -21.73 -6.74
C ASP A 38 -0.12 -22.42 -5.44
N TYR A 39 0.20 -23.70 -5.28
CA TYR A 39 -0.24 -24.52 -4.13
C TYR A 39 0.13 -23.90 -2.77
N THR A 40 1.35 -23.37 -2.64
CA THR A 40 1.86 -22.84 -1.37
C THR A 40 1.10 -21.56 -1.01
N LYS A 41 0.92 -20.68 -1.98
CA LYS A 41 0.14 -19.44 -1.79
C LYS A 41 -1.31 -19.77 -1.51
N ASN A 42 -1.92 -20.67 -2.26
CA ASN A 42 -3.31 -21.10 -2.03
C ASN A 42 -3.53 -21.60 -0.59
N PHE A 43 -2.63 -22.45 -0.10
CA PHE A 43 -2.68 -22.98 1.26
C PHE A 43 -2.65 -21.87 2.32
N ILE A 44 -1.76 -20.90 2.17
CA ILE A 44 -1.63 -19.75 3.09
C ILE A 44 -2.87 -18.86 3.00
N PHE A 45 -3.24 -18.43 1.80
CA PHE A 45 -4.32 -17.46 1.57
C PHE A 45 -5.69 -18.00 2.01
N LYS A 46 -5.98 -19.28 1.75
CA LYS A 46 -7.23 -19.91 2.24
C LYS A 46 -7.30 -19.92 3.77
N ARG A 47 -6.19 -20.18 4.47
CA ARG A 47 -6.12 -20.15 5.94
C ARG A 47 -6.23 -18.75 6.51
N LEU A 48 -5.76 -17.74 5.77
CA LEU A 48 -5.95 -16.33 6.11
C LEU A 48 -7.37 -15.82 5.81
N GLY A 49 -8.24 -16.65 5.23
CA GLY A 49 -9.63 -16.31 5.00
C GLY A 49 -9.94 -15.77 3.60
N SER A 50 -9.04 -15.96 2.62
CA SER A 50 -9.27 -15.47 1.26
C SER A 50 -10.40 -16.21 0.54
N TYR A 51 -11.16 -15.51 -0.30
CA TYR A 51 -11.99 -16.09 -1.35
C TYR A 51 -11.45 -15.73 -2.73
N THR A 52 -11.64 -16.63 -3.70
CA THR A 52 -11.07 -16.48 -5.05
C THR A 52 -11.84 -15.45 -5.88
N VAL A 53 -11.11 -14.58 -6.58
CA VAL A 53 -11.66 -13.68 -7.59
C VAL A 53 -10.92 -13.85 -8.92
N ASP A 54 -11.67 -14.04 -9.98
CA ASP A 54 -11.20 -13.98 -11.35
C ASP A 54 -11.36 -12.55 -11.86
N ARG A 55 -10.26 -11.96 -12.33
CA ARG A 55 -10.25 -10.58 -12.84
C ARG A 55 -10.57 -10.52 -14.33
N GLU A 56 -10.49 -11.64 -15.05
CA GLU A 56 -10.83 -11.72 -16.47
C GLU A 56 -12.35 -11.77 -16.67
N GLU A 57 -13.06 -12.36 -15.70
CA GLU A 57 -14.53 -12.44 -15.65
C GLU A 57 -15.23 -11.12 -15.26
N LYS A 58 -14.53 -9.99 -15.15
CA LYS A 58 -15.14 -8.69 -14.80
C LYS A 58 -16.22 -8.21 -15.78
N ARG A 59 -16.23 -8.74 -17.02
CA ARG A 59 -17.25 -8.43 -18.04
C ARG A 59 -18.51 -9.29 -17.91
N ASN A 60 -18.47 -10.34 -17.09
CA ASN A 60 -19.58 -11.22 -16.84
C ASN A 60 -20.46 -10.63 -15.72
N PHE A 61 -21.65 -10.15 -16.10
CA PHE A 61 -22.57 -9.49 -15.18
C PHE A 61 -22.98 -10.40 -14.00
N LEU A 62 -23.30 -11.67 -14.28
CA LEU A 62 -23.69 -12.63 -13.25
C LEU A 62 -22.54 -12.87 -12.26
N TYR A 63 -21.32 -12.98 -12.76
CA TYR A 63 -20.13 -13.14 -11.91
C TYR A 63 -19.94 -11.95 -10.96
N MET A 64 -20.03 -10.73 -11.49
CA MET A 64 -19.89 -9.51 -10.69
C MET A 64 -21.02 -9.36 -9.66
N GLU A 65 -22.25 -9.71 -10.03
CA GLU A 65 -23.39 -9.67 -9.11
C GLU A 65 -23.23 -10.70 -7.98
N VAL A 66 -22.78 -11.93 -8.27
CA VAL A 66 -22.49 -12.94 -7.25
C VAL A 66 -21.40 -12.46 -6.28
N LEU A 67 -20.33 -11.84 -6.79
CA LEU A 67 -19.29 -11.26 -5.93
C LEU A 67 -19.82 -10.13 -5.05
N LYS A 68 -20.68 -9.26 -5.60
CA LYS A 68 -21.32 -8.17 -4.85
C LYS A 68 -22.20 -8.75 -3.73
N GLN A 69 -23.08 -9.70 -4.06
CA GLN A 69 -23.95 -10.37 -3.09
C GLN A 69 -23.16 -11.12 -2.01
N TYR A 70 -22.08 -11.81 -2.38
CA TYR A 70 -21.22 -12.51 -1.41
C TYR A 70 -20.54 -11.53 -0.45
N SER A 71 -19.99 -10.43 -0.97
CA SER A 71 -19.38 -9.40 -0.13
C SER A 71 -20.41 -8.71 0.77
N SER A 72 -21.62 -8.44 0.28
CA SER A 72 -22.73 -7.93 1.10
C SER A 72 -23.09 -8.91 2.20
N PHE A 73 -23.26 -10.20 1.88
CA PHE A 73 -23.56 -11.26 2.83
C PHE A 73 -22.53 -11.32 3.97
N LEU A 74 -21.23 -11.21 3.67
CA LEU A 74 -20.20 -11.19 4.71
C LEU A 74 -20.41 -10.01 5.69
N LEU A 75 -20.61 -8.80 5.16
CA LEU A 75 -20.80 -7.60 5.98
C LEU A 75 -22.09 -7.66 6.79
N GLU A 76 -23.17 -8.15 6.20
CA GLU A 76 -24.48 -8.33 6.86
C GLU A 76 -24.44 -9.33 8.03
N ASN A 77 -23.53 -10.30 8.00
CA ASN A 77 -23.34 -11.28 9.07
C ASN A 77 -22.26 -10.85 10.08
N GLY A 78 -21.83 -9.58 10.06
CA GLY A 78 -20.81 -9.07 10.96
C GLY A 78 -19.41 -9.65 10.72
N ILE A 79 -19.17 -10.25 9.56
CA ILE A 79 -17.86 -10.79 9.22
C ILE A 79 -16.98 -9.63 8.76
N ASN A 80 -15.86 -9.45 9.45
CA ASN A 80 -14.85 -8.48 9.04
C ASN A 80 -14.38 -8.80 7.61
N SER A 81 -14.38 -7.78 6.76
CA SER A 81 -13.90 -7.88 5.39
C SER A 81 -12.73 -6.93 5.17
N LEU A 82 -11.85 -7.28 4.24
CA LEU A 82 -10.71 -6.47 3.81
C LEU A 82 -10.79 -6.27 2.29
N ILE A 83 -10.72 -5.00 1.88
CA ILE A 83 -10.84 -4.58 0.48
C ILE A 83 -9.67 -3.68 0.09
N PHE A 84 -8.91 -4.10 -0.91
CA PHE A 84 -7.91 -3.25 -1.57
C PHE A 84 -8.59 -2.35 -2.59
N ALA A 85 -9.13 -1.22 -2.12
CA ALA A 85 -9.96 -0.35 -2.94
C ALA A 85 -9.18 0.37 -4.07
N GLU A 86 -7.84 0.43 -4.02
CA GLU A 86 -7.01 0.85 -5.18
C GLU A 86 -7.16 -0.10 -6.39
N GLY A 87 -7.64 -1.34 -6.20
CA GLY A 87 -7.90 -2.34 -7.25
C GLY A 87 -6.65 -2.94 -7.89
N THR A 88 -5.52 -2.24 -7.87
CA THR A 88 -4.21 -2.69 -8.33
C THR A 88 -3.11 -2.20 -7.39
N ARG A 89 -1.99 -2.91 -7.35
CA ARG A 89 -0.81 -2.50 -6.58
C ARG A 89 -0.23 -1.20 -7.14
N SER A 90 0.21 -0.30 -6.28
CA SER A 90 0.90 0.93 -6.70
C SER A 90 2.18 0.62 -7.47
N ARG A 91 2.18 0.95 -8.76
CA ARG A 91 3.30 0.71 -9.69
C ARG A 91 4.32 1.83 -9.72
N ASN A 92 3.97 3.02 -9.25
CA ASN A 92 4.84 4.19 -9.23
C ASN A 92 5.22 4.62 -7.80
N GLY A 93 4.79 3.88 -6.77
CA GLY A 93 5.04 4.16 -5.37
C GLY A 93 4.08 5.16 -4.73
N ALA A 94 3.42 5.99 -5.53
CA ALA A 94 2.44 6.97 -5.07
C ALA A 94 1.18 6.31 -4.50
N ILE A 95 0.41 7.07 -3.73
CA ILE A 95 -0.93 6.70 -3.26
C ILE A 95 -1.88 6.84 -4.45
N GLY A 96 -2.55 5.76 -4.82
CA GLY A 96 -3.47 5.72 -5.95
C GLY A 96 -4.87 6.20 -5.59
N ASN A 97 -5.70 6.39 -6.62
CA ASN A 97 -7.11 6.66 -6.45
C ASN A 97 -7.87 5.36 -6.14
N LEU A 98 -8.98 5.50 -5.43
CA LEU A 98 -9.86 4.38 -5.12
C LEU A 98 -10.81 4.07 -6.27
N HIS A 99 -11.02 2.79 -6.53
CA HIS A 99 -12.09 2.31 -7.39
C HIS A 99 -13.35 2.15 -6.54
N THR A 100 -14.33 2.99 -6.81
CA THR A 100 -15.57 3.10 -6.02
C THR A 100 -16.45 1.86 -6.05
N GLY A 101 -16.32 0.99 -7.06
CA GLY A 101 -17.21 -0.16 -7.24
C GLY A 101 -17.20 -1.19 -6.10
N LEU A 102 -16.08 -1.37 -5.39
CA LEU A 102 -16.04 -2.26 -4.21
C LEU A 102 -16.49 -1.55 -2.92
N LEU A 103 -16.36 -0.23 -2.86
CA LEU A 103 -16.85 0.59 -1.76
C LEU A 103 -18.38 0.72 -1.81
N ASP A 104 -18.97 0.73 -3.02
CA ASP A 104 -20.42 0.73 -3.23
C ASP A 104 -21.10 -0.47 -2.55
N THR A 105 -20.47 -1.65 -2.57
CA THR A 105 -21.04 -2.81 -1.86
C THR A 105 -21.12 -2.57 -0.35
N ALA A 106 -20.09 -1.98 0.24
CA ALA A 106 -20.05 -1.69 1.67
C ALA A 106 -21.05 -0.61 2.09
N LEU A 107 -21.31 0.32 1.17
CA LEU A 107 -22.24 1.41 1.35
C LEU A 107 -23.71 0.94 1.19
N ASN A 108 -24.01 -0.06 0.35
CA ASN A 108 -25.39 -0.54 0.14
C ASN A 108 -25.95 -1.41 1.30
N VAL A 109 -25.08 -2.08 2.08
CA VAL A 109 -25.49 -3.01 3.15
C VAL A 109 -26.24 -2.33 4.32
N PRO A 110 -25.78 -1.19 4.86
CA PRO A 110 -26.42 -0.52 5.99
C PRO A 110 -27.88 -0.09 5.72
N ILE A 111 -28.19 0.26 4.47
CA ILE A 111 -29.53 0.66 4.01
C ILE A 111 -30.54 -0.49 4.16
N LEU A 112 -30.10 -1.73 3.92
CA LEU A 112 -30.99 -2.89 3.86
C LEU A 112 -31.24 -3.54 5.22
N LYS A 113 -30.30 -3.45 6.18
CA LYS A 113 -30.35 -4.28 7.40
C LYS A 113 -30.04 -3.57 8.73
N LYS A 114 -29.89 -2.24 8.79
CA LYS A 114 -29.60 -1.46 10.02
C LYS A 114 -28.33 -1.89 10.78
N TYR A 115 -27.29 -2.33 10.07
CA TYR A 115 -25.96 -2.53 10.67
C TYR A 115 -25.09 -1.30 10.45
N ASN A 116 -24.43 -0.84 11.52
CA ASN A 116 -23.44 0.23 11.42
C ASN A 116 -22.14 -0.36 10.88
N ILE A 117 -21.80 -0.02 9.63
CA ILE A 117 -20.52 -0.39 9.05
C ILE A 117 -19.52 0.72 9.34
N VAL A 118 -18.42 0.33 9.98
CA VAL A 118 -17.27 1.19 10.20
C VAL A 118 -16.20 0.85 9.18
N ILE A 119 -15.74 1.86 8.45
CA ILE A 119 -14.59 1.75 7.55
C ILE A 119 -13.34 2.12 8.34
N VAL A 120 -12.32 1.26 8.28
CA VAL A 120 -11.03 1.49 8.92
C VAL A 120 -9.98 1.57 7.81
N PRO A 121 -9.58 2.78 7.38
CA PRO A 121 -8.48 2.93 6.45
C PRO A 121 -7.17 2.45 7.10
N MET A 122 -6.30 1.82 6.32
CA MET A 122 -4.99 1.39 6.82
C MET A 122 -3.88 1.86 5.89
N ALA A 123 -2.94 2.63 6.42
CA ALA A 123 -1.78 3.11 5.69
C ALA A 123 -0.64 2.09 5.83
N LEU A 124 -0.07 1.66 4.69
CA LEU A 124 1.03 0.70 4.65
C LEU A 124 2.30 1.38 4.11
N SER A 125 3.38 1.30 4.90
CA SER A 125 4.69 1.82 4.52
C SER A 125 5.74 0.72 4.47
N TYR A 126 6.38 0.58 3.32
CA TYR A 126 7.41 -0.43 3.08
C TYR A 126 8.78 0.22 3.02
N GLU A 127 9.74 -0.33 3.80
CA GLU A 127 11.15 -0.05 3.58
C GLU A 127 11.59 -0.60 2.22
N SER A 128 11.13 -1.81 1.87
CA SER A 128 11.41 -2.46 0.59
C SER A 128 10.16 -3.19 0.11
N VAL A 129 9.68 -2.85 -1.08
CA VAL A 129 8.60 -3.59 -1.74
C VAL A 129 9.22 -4.74 -2.54
N PRO A 130 8.86 -6.02 -2.28
CA PRO A 130 9.48 -7.16 -2.97
C PRO A 130 9.33 -7.12 -4.51
N GLU A 131 8.20 -6.59 -4.99
CA GLU A 131 7.85 -6.49 -6.42
C GLU A 131 8.40 -5.24 -7.13
N ASP A 132 9.17 -4.40 -6.45
CA ASP A 132 9.72 -3.16 -7.03
C ASP A 132 10.46 -3.36 -8.36
N ASN A 133 11.27 -4.42 -8.49
CA ASN A 133 11.97 -4.73 -9.73
C ASN A 133 11.02 -5.01 -10.91
N TYR A 134 9.84 -5.57 -10.65
CA TYR A 134 8.85 -5.81 -11.68
C TYR A 134 8.23 -4.48 -12.13
N PHE A 135 7.94 -3.58 -11.19
CA PHE A 135 7.41 -2.25 -11.48
C PHE A 135 8.43 -1.34 -12.16
N CYS A 136 9.69 -1.39 -11.74
CA CYS A 136 10.80 -0.60 -12.28
C CYS A 136 11.48 -1.26 -13.50
N LYS A 137 10.96 -2.40 -14.00
CA LYS A 137 11.42 -3.11 -15.21
C LYS A 137 12.88 -3.60 -15.20
N TYR A 138 13.38 -4.08 -14.06
CA TYR A 138 14.77 -4.57 -13.92
C TYR A 138 14.93 -6.10 -14.02
N ASN A 139 13.88 -6.92 -13.89
CA ASN A 139 13.91 -8.35 -14.19
C ASN A 139 12.50 -8.97 -14.13
N THR A 140 12.19 -9.93 -15.00
CA THR A 140 10.81 -10.44 -15.17
C THR A 140 10.46 -11.67 -14.33
N LYS A 141 11.41 -12.26 -13.58
CA LYS A 141 11.13 -13.39 -12.68
C LYS A 141 11.82 -13.20 -11.33
N VAL A 142 11.03 -12.89 -10.30
CA VAL A 142 11.50 -12.85 -8.91
C VAL A 142 11.34 -14.24 -8.33
N TRP A 143 12.43 -14.91 -7.95
CA TRP A 143 12.37 -16.19 -7.27
C TRP A 143 11.81 -16.03 -5.86
N ALA A 144 11.19 -17.06 -5.28
CA ALA A 144 10.55 -16.96 -3.96
C ALA A 144 11.52 -16.54 -2.84
N MET A 145 12.77 -17.02 -2.90
CA MET A 145 13.81 -16.62 -1.96
C MET A 145 14.23 -15.15 -2.13
N ASP A 146 14.31 -14.67 -3.38
CA ASP A 146 14.56 -13.25 -3.66
C ASP A 146 13.43 -12.38 -3.12
N TYR A 147 12.19 -12.85 -3.25
CA TYR A 147 11.02 -12.17 -2.68
C TYR A 147 11.14 -12.02 -1.16
N ILE A 148 11.46 -13.12 -0.46
CA ILE A 148 11.57 -13.14 1.00
C ILE A 148 12.74 -12.28 1.47
N SER A 149 13.91 -12.39 0.85
CA SER A 149 15.09 -11.59 1.23
C SER A 149 14.87 -10.07 1.11
N LYS A 150 13.94 -9.67 0.24
CA LYS A 150 13.54 -8.28 0.04
C LYS A 150 12.50 -7.77 1.03
N ILE A 151 11.83 -8.65 1.78
CA ILE A 151 10.95 -8.23 2.87
C ILE A 151 11.85 -7.63 3.96
N LYS A 152 11.64 -6.34 4.22
CA LYS A 152 12.29 -5.57 5.30
C LYS A 152 11.22 -5.08 6.27
N LYS A 153 11.40 -3.93 6.90
CA LYS A 153 10.40 -3.38 7.81
C LYS A 153 9.15 -2.96 7.03
N VAL A 154 8.00 -3.34 7.57
CA VAL A 154 6.67 -2.93 7.11
C VAL A 154 5.98 -2.26 8.29
N TYR A 155 5.49 -1.05 8.08
CA TYR A 155 4.72 -0.30 9.07
C TYR A 155 3.27 -0.27 8.61
N ILE A 156 2.35 -0.52 9.55
CA ILE A 156 0.92 -0.50 9.32
C ILE A 156 0.32 0.46 10.35
N ASN A 157 -0.28 1.54 9.86
CA ASN A 157 -1.01 2.48 10.70
C ASN A 157 -2.51 2.30 10.45
N PHE A 158 -3.25 2.03 11.53
CA PHE A 158 -4.71 2.11 11.52
C PHE A 158 -5.09 3.58 11.55
N CYS A 159 -5.86 4.04 10.55
CA CYS A 159 -6.33 5.42 10.51
C CYS A 159 -7.62 5.55 11.33
N ASP A 160 -8.05 6.80 11.54
CA ASP A 160 -9.31 7.08 12.23
C ASP A 160 -10.48 6.39 11.53
N PRO A 161 -11.33 5.67 12.28
CA PRO A 161 -12.48 4.98 11.70
C PRO A 161 -13.51 5.96 11.13
N ILE A 162 -14.04 5.64 9.96
CA ILE A 162 -15.08 6.40 9.27
C ILE A 162 -16.40 5.65 9.42
N ASN A 163 -17.36 6.25 10.12
CA ASN A 163 -18.71 5.71 10.22
C ASN A 163 -19.49 6.00 8.94
N ILE A 164 -20.17 4.99 8.41
CA ILE A 164 -21.10 5.17 7.29
C ILE A 164 -22.47 5.51 7.87
N ASP A 165 -22.91 6.76 7.70
CA ASP A 165 -24.28 7.17 8.04
C ASP A 165 -25.27 6.81 6.94
N ASN A 166 -26.39 6.19 7.33
CA ASN A 166 -27.41 5.67 6.42
C ASN A 166 -28.20 6.75 5.65
N SER A 167 -28.04 8.03 5.99
CA SER A 167 -28.92 9.12 5.53
C SER A 167 -28.45 9.86 4.28
N LEU A 168 -27.29 9.52 3.70
CA LEU A 168 -26.67 10.34 2.64
C LEU A 168 -26.09 9.50 1.50
N TYR A 169 -26.91 8.65 0.88
CA TYR A 169 -26.50 7.92 -0.33
C TYR A 169 -26.67 8.81 -1.59
N SER A 170 -25.56 9.30 -2.12
CA SER A 170 -25.49 9.96 -3.43
C SER A 170 -24.14 9.64 -4.09
N GLU A 171 -24.01 9.80 -5.40
CA GLU A 171 -22.71 9.62 -6.06
C GLU A 171 -21.62 10.54 -5.45
N ASP A 172 -22.01 11.74 -5.02
CA ASP A 172 -21.14 12.68 -4.32
C ASP A 172 -20.65 12.13 -2.97
N SER A 173 -21.45 11.33 -2.26
CA SER A 173 -21.04 10.76 -0.97
C SER A 173 -20.02 9.64 -1.13
N ILE A 174 -20.09 8.85 -2.22
CA ILE A 174 -19.07 7.83 -2.54
C ILE A 174 -17.73 8.49 -2.86
N LYS A 175 -17.75 9.57 -3.64
CA LYS A 175 -16.54 10.32 -3.98
C LYS A 175 -15.94 10.97 -2.73
N SER A 176 -16.77 11.63 -1.91
CA SER A 176 -16.33 12.22 -0.64
C SER A 176 -15.73 11.18 0.30
N LEU A 177 -16.34 10.00 0.42
CA LEU A 177 -15.79 8.91 1.20
C LEU A 177 -14.42 8.45 0.66
N SER A 178 -14.33 8.29 -0.67
CA SER A 178 -13.06 7.94 -1.32
C SER A 178 -11.97 8.96 -0.99
N ASP A 179 -12.27 10.25 -1.13
CA ASP A 179 -11.33 11.32 -0.84
C ASP A 179 -10.92 11.34 0.64
N ASN A 180 -11.87 11.08 1.56
CA ASN A 180 -11.60 10.96 2.99
C ASN A 180 -10.66 9.79 3.31
N ILE A 181 -10.87 8.63 2.69
CA ILE A 181 -9.98 7.46 2.85
C ILE A 181 -8.58 7.77 2.33
N VAL A 182 -8.46 8.35 1.12
CA VAL A 182 -7.16 8.70 0.53
C VAL A 182 -6.43 9.75 1.38
N ASN A 183 -7.14 10.77 1.88
CA ASN A 183 -6.55 11.77 2.77
C ASN A 183 -6.10 11.15 4.09
N SER A 184 -6.89 10.23 4.65
CA SER A 184 -6.51 9.48 5.85
C SER A 184 -5.23 8.68 5.62
N TRP A 185 -5.09 8.00 4.48
CA TRP A 185 -3.85 7.32 4.13
C TRP A 185 -2.66 8.26 4.01
N LYS A 186 -2.81 9.40 3.31
CA LYS A 186 -1.74 10.40 3.16
C LYS A 186 -1.23 10.91 4.51
N GLN A 187 -2.13 11.15 5.45
CA GLN A 187 -1.78 11.66 6.78
C GLN A 187 -1.08 10.60 7.65
N ASN A 188 -1.42 9.32 7.46
CA ASN A 188 -0.98 8.22 8.32
C ASN A 188 0.12 7.34 7.70
N VAL A 189 0.56 7.62 6.48
CA VAL A 189 1.67 6.88 5.88
C VAL A 189 2.96 7.23 6.62
N LYS A 190 3.65 6.22 7.14
CA LYS A 190 4.98 6.39 7.76
C LYS A 190 6.01 6.70 6.67
N ILE A 191 6.66 7.85 6.76
CA ILE A 191 7.71 8.28 5.84
C ILE A 191 9.06 7.79 6.36
N LEU A 192 9.75 6.98 5.55
CA LEU A 192 10.97 6.30 5.93
C LEU A 192 12.24 7.01 5.42
N PRO A 193 13.39 6.82 6.09
CA PRO A 193 14.69 7.36 5.66
C PRO A 193 15.00 7.18 4.18
N ASN A 194 14.75 5.98 3.64
CA ASN A 194 15.00 5.72 2.23
C ASN A 194 14.03 6.45 1.30
N HIS A 195 12.79 6.72 1.70
CA HIS A 195 11.85 7.53 0.92
C HIS A 195 12.33 8.97 0.80
N ILE A 196 12.75 9.56 1.93
CA ILE A 196 13.28 10.93 1.99
C ILE A 196 14.53 11.05 1.13
N PHE A 197 15.48 10.13 1.31
CA PHE A 197 16.73 10.14 0.55
C PHE A 197 16.49 9.99 -0.96
N CYS A 198 15.54 9.12 -1.38
CA CYS A 198 15.15 9.03 -2.78
C CYS A 198 14.55 10.34 -3.30
N LYS A 199 13.71 11.01 -2.49
CA LYS A 199 13.12 12.30 -2.85
C LYS A 199 14.17 13.40 -2.98
N VAL A 200 15.18 13.43 -2.11
CA VAL A 200 16.33 14.34 -2.24
C VAL A 200 17.03 14.14 -3.59
N ILE A 201 17.33 12.90 -3.97
CA ILE A 201 17.99 12.61 -5.27
C ILE A 201 17.10 13.00 -6.45
N LYS A 202 15.82 12.65 -6.39
CA LYS A 202 14.84 12.95 -7.43
C LYS A 202 14.69 14.46 -7.66
N ASP A 203 14.45 15.22 -6.59
CA ASP A 203 14.18 16.65 -6.65
C ASP A 203 15.42 17.45 -7.09
N ASN A 204 16.62 16.86 -6.99
CA ASN A 204 17.90 17.45 -7.43
C ASN A 204 18.41 16.85 -8.76
N SER A 205 17.51 16.45 -9.65
CA SER A 205 17.84 15.99 -11.02
C SER A 205 18.86 14.84 -11.08
N TYR A 206 18.84 13.94 -10.09
CA TYR A 206 19.67 12.74 -10.04
C TYR A 206 21.19 13.00 -9.97
N LYS A 207 21.61 14.22 -9.64
CA LYS A 207 23.01 14.61 -9.49
C LYS A 207 23.22 15.20 -8.11
N ILE A 208 23.99 14.52 -7.26
CA ILE A 208 24.26 14.98 -5.90
C ILE A 208 25.75 14.97 -5.61
N GLU A 209 26.24 16.13 -5.19
CA GLU A 209 27.55 16.30 -4.55
C GLU A 209 27.43 15.95 -3.06
N LYS A 210 28.37 15.14 -2.55
CA LYS A 210 28.30 14.63 -1.16
C LYS A 210 28.33 15.73 -0.11
N THR A 211 29.04 16.82 -0.38
CA THR A 211 29.15 17.99 0.51
C THR A 211 27.80 18.66 0.76
N LYS A 212 26.89 18.61 -0.23
CA LYS A 212 25.56 19.24 -0.17
C LYS A 212 24.48 18.31 0.40
N LEU A 213 24.79 17.04 0.68
CA LEU A 213 23.80 16.06 1.10
C LEU A 213 23.04 16.46 2.37
N VAL A 214 23.76 16.96 3.37
CA VAL A 214 23.16 17.37 4.65
C VAL A 214 22.20 18.53 4.44
N GLU A 215 22.64 19.55 3.71
CA GLU A 215 21.84 20.74 3.38
C GLU A 215 20.57 20.36 2.59
N LEU A 216 20.73 19.61 1.50
CA LEU A 216 19.60 19.20 0.65
C LEU A 216 18.62 18.29 1.40
N THR A 217 19.12 17.41 2.27
CA THR A 217 18.26 16.53 3.08
C THR A 217 17.46 17.34 4.09
N GLN A 218 18.07 18.32 4.75
CA GLN A 218 17.36 19.22 5.66
C GLN A 218 16.29 20.02 4.92
N GLN A 219 16.62 20.62 3.77
CA GLN A 219 15.67 21.36 2.95
C GLN A 219 14.49 20.52 2.47
N THR A 220 14.71 19.24 2.14
CA THR A 220 13.63 18.31 1.80
C THR A 220 12.79 17.97 3.03
N LEU A 221 13.42 17.73 4.18
CA LEU A 221 12.73 17.41 5.42
C LEU A 221 11.78 18.54 5.86
N ASP A 222 12.23 19.80 5.77
CA ASP A 222 11.44 20.99 6.14
C ASP A 222 10.16 21.15 5.29
N LYS A 223 10.15 20.57 4.09
CA LYS A 223 9.00 20.60 3.17
C LYS A 223 8.03 19.44 3.39
N ILE A 224 8.50 18.35 4.01
CA ILE A 224 7.69 17.15 4.21
C ILE A 224 6.78 17.34 5.42
N LYS A 225 5.51 16.98 5.26
CA LYS A 225 4.53 16.90 6.34
C LYS A 225 4.07 15.46 6.50
N GLY A 226 3.67 15.09 7.72
CA GLY A 226 3.12 13.77 8.03
C GLY A 226 3.97 12.99 9.03
N ASP A 227 3.77 11.68 9.05
CA ASP A 227 4.35 10.78 10.05
C ASP A 227 5.77 10.35 9.66
N ILE A 228 6.77 11.16 9.99
CA ILE A 228 8.18 10.91 9.66
C ILE A 228 8.82 10.02 10.72
N LEU A 229 9.46 8.91 10.30
CA LEU A 229 10.09 7.95 11.23
C LEU A 229 11.25 8.56 12.04
N THR A 230 12.01 9.47 11.44
CA THR A 230 13.16 10.12 12.07
C THR A 230 13.47 11.43 11.35
N THR A 231 13.81 12.47 12.13
CA THR A 231 14.25 13.78 11.62
C THR A 231 15.77 13.94 11.65
N ASP A 232 16.50 12.97 12.19
CA ASP A 232 17.96 12.91 12.14
C ASP A 232 18.47 12.77 10.70
N VAL A 233 19.07 13.85 10.19
CA VAL A 233 19.59 13.96 8.82
C VAL A 233 20.70 12.95 8.53
N GLU A 234 21.62 12.73 9.47
CA GLU A 234 22.73 11.79 9.28
C GLU A 234 22.22 10.36 9.15
N ARG A 235 21.24 10.01 9.99
CA ARG A 235 20.56 8.72 9.91
C ARG A 235 19.81 8.54 8.60
N ILE A 236 19.10 9.58 8.12
CA ILE A 236 18.39 9.56 6.83
C ILE A 236 19.35 9.24 5.69
N ILE A 237 20.45 9.98 5.61
CA ILE A 237 21.47 9.80 4.58
C ILE A 237 22.09 8.40 4.68
N LYS A 238 22.47 7.97 5.88
CA LYS A 238 23.11 6.67 6.10
C LYS A 238 22.21 5.49 5.71
N GLU A 239 20.97 5.47 6.20
CA GLU A 239 20.01 4.39 5.89
C GLU A 239 19.57 4.43 4.43
N GLY A 240 19.29 5.62 3.88
CA GLY A 240 18.91 5.81 2.48
C GLY A 240 20.00 5.38 1.49
N LYS A 241 21.27 5.77 1.74
CA LYS A 241 22.41 5.31 0.93
C LYS A 241 22.57 3.80 0.99
N LYS A 242 22.58 3.23 2.19
CA LYS A 242 22.70 1.77 2.39
C LYS A 242 21.62 1.02 1.61
N PHE A 243 20.39 1.52 1.67
CA PHE A 243 19.26 0.95 0.93
C PHE A 243 19.47 1.01 -0.59
N LEU A 244 19.81 2.17 -1.15
CA LEU A 244 19.97 2.33 -2.59
C LEU A 244 21.18 1.59 -3.16
N ILE A 245 22.27 1.46 -2.39
CA ILE A 245 23.42 0.61 -2.76
C ILE A 245 22.98 -0.86 -2.78
N TRP A 246 22.24 -1.33 -1.77
CA TRP A 246 21.70 -2.70 -1.74
C TRP A 246 20.77 -2.99 -2.93
N LYS A 247 19.96 -2.00 -3.35
CA LYS A 247 19.12 -2.06 -4.55
C LYS A 247 19.91 -1.94 -5.87
N LYS A 248 21.22 -1.68 -5.82
CA LYS A 248 22.06 -1.37 -6.99
C LYS A 248 21.54 -0.17 -7.80
N ALA A 249 20.88 0.78 -7.13
CA ALA A 249 20.28 1.95 -7.74
C ALA A 249 21.21 3.16 -7.76
N ILE A 250 22.27 3.16 -6.93
CA ILE A 250 23.31 4.18 -6.92
C ILE A 250 24.69 3.53 -6.80
N THR A 251 25.71 4.27 -7.25
CA THR A 251 27.12 4.09 -6.90
C THR A 251 27.68 5.42 -6.36
N GLU A 252 28.86 5.41 -5.76
CA GLU A 252 29.49 6.63 -5.27
C GLU A 252 30.99 6.63 -5.54
N ASP A 253 31.53 7.81 -5.84
CA ASP A 253 32.98 8.07 -5.82
C ASP A 253 33.33 8.99 -4.63
N GLU A 254 34.50 9.62 -4.59
CA GLU A 254 34.86 10.48 -3.46
C GLU A 254 33.98 11.74 -3.33
N GLN A 255 33.46 12.27 -4.43
CA GLN A 255 32.80 13.59 -4.49
C GLN A 255 31.29 13.51 -4.77
N TYR A 256 30.84 12.49 -5.52
CA TYR A 256 29.48 12.41 -6.07
C TYR A 256 28.79 11.09 -5.77
N ILE A 257 27.45 11.16 -5.77
CA ILE A 257 26.57 10.00 -5.90
C ILE A 257 26.11 9.90 -7.35
N HIS A 258 26.35 8.74 -7.96
CA HIS A 258 25.95 8.42 -9.32
C HIS A 258 24.69 7.58 -9.31
N VAL A 259 23.67 8.03 -10.01
CA VAL A 259 22.41 7.29 -10.15
C VAL A 259 22.53 6.25 -11.26
N VAL A 260 22.29 4.99 -10.90
CA VAL A 260 22.23 3.84 -11.83
C VAL A 260 20.78 3.54 -12.23
N SER A 261 19.82 3.79 -11.33
CA SER A 261 18.39 3.56 -11.55
C SER A 261 17.55 4.73 -11.06
N ASP A 262 17.14 5.59 -12.00
CA ASP A 262 16.15 6.64 -11.77
C ASP A 262 14.79 6.06 -11.34
N LYS A 263 14.35 4.96 -11.96
CA LYS A 263 13.04 4.32 -11.68
C LYS A 263 12.88 3.83 -10.24
N ILE A 264 13.93 3.28 -9.62
CA ILE A 264 13.87 2.86 -8.21
C ILE A 264 13.78 4.09 -7.31
N ILE A 265 14.58 5.12 -7.61
CA ILE A 265 14.57 6.38 -6.87
C ILE A 265 13.20 7.05 -6.99
N ASP A 266 12.63 7.11 -8.19
CA ASP A 266 11.28 7.61 -8.43
C ASP A 266 10.24 6.84 -7.63
N TYR A 267 10.29 5.50 -7.69
CA TYR A 267 9.33 4.64 -7.01
C TYR A 267 9.29 4.89 -5.51
N TYR A 268 10.44 4.90 -4.83
CA TYR A 268 10.48 5.15 -3.38
C TYR A 268 10.33 6.63 -3.00
N GLY A 269 10.78 7.56 -3.86
CA GLY A 269 10.61 9.00 -3.64
C GLY A 269 9.14 9.45 -3.77
N ASN A 270 8.35 8.76 -4.58
CA ASN A 270 6.91 8.97 -4.72
C ASN A 270 6.09 8.39 -3.56
N MET A 271 6.70 7.66 -2.62
CA MET A 271 5.98 7.17 -1.43
C MET A 271 5.69 8.29 -0.42
N ILE A 272 6.32 9.46 -0.61
CA ILE A 272 6.01 10.68 0.13
C ILE A 272 4.79 11.34 -0.53
N PRO A 273 3.69 11.54 0.20
CA PRO A 273 2.43 12.06 -0.33
C PRO A 273 2.46 13.55 -0.68
#